data_AF-A0A1Y5FEB0-F1
#
_entry.id   AF-A0A1Y5FEB0-F1
#
_cell.length_a   1.000
_cell.length_b   1.000
_cell.length_c   1.000
_cell.angle_alpha   90.00
_cell.angle_beta   90.00
_cell.angle_gamma   90.00
#
_symmetry.space_group_name_H-M   'P 1'
#
loop_
_entity.id
_entity.type
_entity.pdbx_description
1 polymer ?
#
loop_
_entity_poly.entity_id
_entity_poly.type
_entity_poly.pdbx_seq_one_letter_code
_entity_poly.pdbx_strand_id
1 'polypeptide(L)'
;MTREWIIFLIMLISVSSNALVPLESILLGDFSKRYSKESEDPFDYLYKRNGELEGKQAHKRQLTIYRGFYEEGKNLQNSCKSSDKVGYATPWQKDQVRRSLLATLQYIGLDISIRAIPQYAKYFEFSRDEYVNMVDNLVGNYCSKNLSIISLKQLRKNFLVRYDEENTFKLPSIEGNTLFPEKLSSIANKDDAKEREFLKTIRLFQSFCSWGGDIENLRLLVPFIKHPVIYKLLMRQISGRNLDWKENSRSVISVRKQKTIKVLCDGLICRKVKSGKFYKYFPTSVGHKSFDDDLGRLYCQEIRDVDYKIKGQAPKIAKIIKSMTFDEENLLVAQFISLQTGIPDLFIRSNNYKSAINFLRFNIDKTWNDWSDSQIDRFQGEVYYEEPLTMELVERSLYYKNYVAKFQVIFDVNLGELDRANQKVGKISTKFTIPFSNKFLKWARSEWIALDPRNKKRKDELFSKMKIRIQPIVENIRKKFPVAPWNGNLHAIIRNELLDQLSLYQGPYFKENTTGMVKVPIKINFAPYALKYLRYEYKVKQNEEKSRRQDKLFKLKEIEENDQL
;
A
#
# COMPACT_ATOMS: atom_id res chain seq x y z
N MET A 1 -10.89 -52.39 14.42
CA MET A 1 -11.33 -51.08 14.98
C MET A 1 -10.22 -50.02 15.02
N THR A 2 -8.93 -50.37 15.11
CA THR A 2 -7.82 -49.38 15.09
C THR A 2 -7.31 -48.98 13.69
N ARG A 3 -7.63 -49.76 12.65
CA ARG A 3 -7.15 -49.52 11.27
C ARG A 3 -8.00 -48.50 10.49
N GLU A 4 -9.26 -48.32 10.87
CA GLU A 4 -10.19 -47.39 10.22
C GLU A 4 -10.00 -45.94 10.70
N TRP A 5 -9.50 -45.75 11.93
CA TRP A 5 -9.20 -44.43 12.48
C TRP A 5 -7.94 -43.78 11.89
N ILE A 6 -6.99 -44.57 11.38
CA ILE A 6 -5.75 -44.06 10.78
C ILE A 6 -6.01 -43.49 9.38
N ILE A 7 -6.97 -44.05 8.64
CA ILE A 7 -7.34 -43.58 7.30
C ILE A 7 -8.14 -42.26 7.39
N PHE A 8 -8.95 -42.09 8.45
CA PHE A 8 -9.67 -40.85 8.69
C PHE A 8 -8.75 -39.69 9.17
N LEU A 9 -7.66 -40.00 9.88
CA LEU A 9 -6.71 -38.99 10.34
C LEU A 9 -5.77 -38.47 9.23
N ILE A 10 -5.50 -39.27 8.19
CA ILE A 10 -4.65 -38.89 7.05
C ILE A 10 -5.40 -37.97 6.06
N MET A 11 -6.73 -38.04 6.00
CA MET A 11 -7.58 -37.14 5.19
C MET A 11 -7.73 -35.72 5.77
N LEU A 12 -7.36 -35.49 7.03
CA LEU A 12 -7.46 -34.17 7.68
C LEU A 12 -6.18 -33.33 7.58
N ILE A 13 -5.12 -33.85 6.95
CA ILE A 13 -3.83 -33.17 6.83
C ILE A 13 -3.35 -33.27 5.38
N SER A 14 -4.01 -32.59 4.44
CA SER A 14 -3.35 -32.14 3.20
C SER A 14 -4.17 -31.14 2.40
N VAL A 15 -3.65 -29.91 2.38
CA VAL A 15 -3.65 -28.95 1.27
C VAL A 15 -4.98 -28.25 0.91
N SER A 16 -5.07 -27.01 1.37
CA SER A 16 -5.76 -25.91 0.70
C SER A 16 -5.26 -25.73 -0.74
N SER A 17 -6.02 -26.28 -1.70
CA SER A 17 -5.90 -25.98 -3.12
C SER A 17 -6.80 -24.78 -3.45
N ASN A 18 -6.19 -23.61 -3.64
CA ASN A 18 -6.83 -22.49 -4.33
C ASN A 18 -6.56 -22.65 -5.83
N ALA A 19 -7.42 -23.37 -6.54
CA ALA A 19 -7.55 -23.25 -7.99
C ALA A 19 -8.90 -23.82 -8.44
N LEU A 20 -9.52 -23.10 -9.37
CA LEU A 20 -10.80 -23.36 -10.05
C LEU A 20 -12.04 -22.74 -9.37
N VAL A 21 -12.34 -21.50 -9.79
CA VAL A 21 -13.70 -20.98 -9.80
C VAL A 21 -14.43 -21.63 -10.98
N PRO A 22 -15.55 -22.36 -10.75
CA PRO A 22 -16.29 -23.00 -11.82
C PRO A 22 -17.47 -22.14 -12.30
N LEU A 23 -18.08 -22.61 -13.37
CA LEU A 23 -19.34 -22.28 -14.06
C LEU A 23 -20.58 -21.85 -13.23
N GLU A 24 -20.47 -21.43 -11.97
CA GLU A 24 -21.58 -21.08 -11.08
C GLU A 24 -22.26 -19.74 -11.43
N SER A 25 -21.58 -18.85 -12.16
CA SER A 25 -22.13 -17.54 -12.55
C SER A 25 -23.19 -17.61 -13.66
N ILE A 26 -23.21 -18.69 -14.44
CA ILE A 26 -24.17 -18.88 -15.55
C ILE A 26 -25.43 -19.61 -15.09
N LEU A 27 -25.36 -20.40 -14.01
CA LEU A 27 -26.43 -21.33 -13.62
C LEU A 27 -27.39 -20.81 -12.54
N LEU A 28 -27.00 -19.86 -11.68
CA LEU A 28 -27.74 -19.60 -10.43
C LEU A 28 -28.38 -18.22 -10.26
N GLY A 29 -28.33 -17.34 -11.27
CA GLY A 29 -29.07 -16.08 -11.23
C GLY A 29 -28.57 -15.08 -10.17
N ASP A 30 -29.19 -13.91 -10.19
CA ASP A 30 -28.60 -12.60 -9.88
C ASP A 30 -27.82 -12.44 -8.55
N PHE A 31 -26.51 -12.24 -8.67
CA PHE A 31 -25.59 -11.87 -7.58
C PHE A 31 -25.34 -10.35 -7.46
N SER A 32 -26.21 -9.51 -8.04
CA SER A 32 -26.13 -8.04 -7.95
C SER A 32 -25.94 -7.52 -6.51
N LYS A 33 -26.52 -8.18 -5.50
CA LYS A 33 -26.38 -7.80 -4.08
C LYS A 33 -25.04 -8.18 -3.42
N ARG A 34 -24.28 -9.12 -4.00
CA ARG A 34 -22.95 -9.51 -3.49
C ARG A 34 -21.89 -8.59 -4.11
N TYR A 35 -22.02 -8.30 -5.40
CA TYR A 35 -21.14 -7.37 -6.11
C TYR A 35 -21.40 -5.89 -5.78
N SER A 36 -22.60 -5.49 -5.35
CA SER A 36 -22.83 -4.11 -4.87
C SER A 36 -22.18 -3.78 -3.53
N LYS A 37 -21.73 -4.79 -2.78
CA LYS A 37 -20.87 -4.61 -1.59
C LYS A 37 -19.38 -4.63 -1.92
N GLU A 38 -19.00 -5.07 -3.12
CA GLU A 38 -17.61 -5.16 -3.59
C GLU A 38 -17.32 -4.17 -4.73
N SER A 39 -18.30 -3.40 -5.19
CA SER A 39 -18.12 -2.24 -6.07
C SER A 39 -17.63 -1.00 -5.30
N GLU A 40 -16.84 -1.20 -4.26
CA GLU A 40 -15.97 -0.14 -3.74
C GLU A 40 -14.79 -0.06 -4.71
N ASP A 41 -14.51 1.17 -5.15
CA ASP A 41 -13.41 1.58 -6.04
C ASP A 41 -12.29 0.53 -6.17
N PRO A 42 -11.83 0.13 -7.39
CA PRO A 42 -10.66 -0.72 -7.57
C PRO A 42 -9.36 -0.12 -6.97
N PHE A 43 -9.40 1.06 -6.33
CA PHE A 43 -8.34 1.56 -5.47
C PHE A 43 -8.61 1.42 -3.96
N ASP A 44 -9.81 1.03 -3.54
CA ASP A 44 -10.21 0.93 -2.12
C ASP A 44 -9.43 -0.16 -1.38
N TYR A 45 -9.01 -1.22 -2.08
CA TYR A 45 -8.14 -2.25 -1.50
C TYR A 45 -6.70 -1.78 -1.26
N LEU A 46 -6.21 -0.74 -1.94
CA LEU A 46 -4.91 -0.12 -1.61
C LEU A 46 -4.95 0.58 -0.25
N TYR A 47 -6.13 1.08 0.13
CA TYR A 47 -6.37 1.69 1.43
C TYR A 47 -6.77 0.66 2.50
N LYS A 48 -7.26 -0.53 2.10
CA LYS A 48 -7.49 -1.69 2.99
C LYS A 48 -6.16 -2.38 3.30
N ARG A 49 -5.58 -1.92 4.41
CA ARG A 49 -4.33 -2.31 5.08
C ARG A 49 -4.23 -3.81 5.47
N ASN A 50 -4.33 -4.72 4.50
CA ASN A 50 -4.16 -6.17 4.71
C ASN A 50 -2.80 -6.70 4.25
N GLY A 51 -1.98 -5.87 3.58
CA GLY A 51 -0.58 -6.19 3.34
C GLY A 51 0.23 -6.13 4.63
N GLU A 52 0.91 -7.22 4.98
CA GLU A 52 1.92 -7.18 6.04
C GLU A 52 3.07 -6.29 5.58
N LEU A 53 3.12 -5.04 6.06
CA LEU A 53 4.31 -4.21 5.89
C LEU A 53 5.50 -4.98 6.49
N GLU A 54 6.56 -5.22 5.73
CA GLU A 54 7.78 -5.79 6.30
C GLU A 54 8.37 -4.81 7.31
N GLY A 55 8.60 -5.29 8.53
CA GLY A 55 9.16 -4.45 9.57
C GLY A 55 9.26 -5.16 10.90
N LYS A 56 10.31 -4.81 11.66
CA LYS A 56 10.53 -5.34 13.01
C LYS A 56 9.25 -5.15 13.83
N GLN A 57 8.83 -6.22 14.52
CA GLN A 57 7.62 -6.25 15.34
C GLN A 57 7.52 -5.08 16.33
N ALA A 58 8.67 -4.61 16.84
CA ALA A 58 8.78 -3.41 17.66
C ALA A 58 8.28 -2.13 16.96
N HIS A 59 8.60 -1.93 15.68
CA HIS A 59 8.17 -0.76 14.91
C HIS A 59 6.65 -0.82 14.63
N LYS A 60 6.13 -2.01 14.31
CA LYS A 60 4.68 -2.24 14.13
C LYS A 60 3.92 -1.92 15.41
N ARG A 61 4.43 -2.39 16.56
CA ARG A 61 3.89 -2.07 17.89
C ARG A 61 3.88 -0.57 18.15
N GLN A 62 5.01 0.12 17.91
CA GLN A 62 5.12 1.57 18.14
C GLN A 62 4.12 2.37 17.28
N LEU A 63 4.04 2.08 15.99
CA LEU A 63 3.13 2.77 15.07
C LEU A 63 1.65 2.48 15.41
N THR A 64 1.34 1.25 15.81
CA THR A 64 -0.03 0.87 16.20
C THR A 64 -0.47 1.56 17.48
N ILE A 65 0.42 1.65 18.48
CA ILE A 65 0.17 2.42 19.71
C ILE A 65 -0.02 3.92 19.38
N TYR A 66 0.81 4.48 18.49
CA TYR A 66 0.68 5.86 18.03
C TYR A 66 -0.68 6.11 17.35
N ARG A 67 -1.11 5.21 16.46
CA ARG A 67 -2.44 5.27 15.83
C ARG A 67 -3.55 5.21 16.87
N GLY A 68 -3.47 4.27 17.82
CA GLY A 68 -4.43 4.14 18.92
C GLY A 68 -4.56 5.42 19.74
N PHE A 69 -3.47 6.15 19.95
CA PHE A 69 -3.47 7.44 20.63
C PHE A 69 -4.43 8.45 19.97
N TYR A 70 -4.43 8.55 18.64
CA TYR A 70 -5.31 9.45 17.89
C TYR A 70 -6.73 8.91 17.79
N GLU A 71 -6.89 7.60 17.60
CA GLU A 71 -8.22 6.96 17.53
C GLU A 71 -9.01 7.15 18.83
N GLU A 72 -8.38 7.00 20.00
CA GLU A 72 -9.05 7.25 21.28
C GLU A 72 -9.48 8.73 21.43
N GLY A 73 -8.68 9.68 20.92
CA GLY A 73 -9.04 11.10 20.91
C GLY A 73 -10.25 11.38 20.01
N LYS A 74 -10.26 10.82 18.79
CA LYS A 74 -11.41 10.91 17.87
C LYS A 74 -12.67 10.30 18.50
N ASN A 75 -12.53 9.16 19.18
CA ASN A 75 -13.64 8.51 19.89
C ASN A 75 -14.18 9.37 21.03
N LEU A 76 -13.30 10.04 21.80
CA LEU A 76 -13.72 11.00 22.82
C LEU A 76 -14.51 12.16 22.20
N GLN A 77 -14.00 12.77 21.13
CA GLN A 77 -14.69 13.85 20.44
C GLN A 77 -16.07 13.42 19.92
N ASN A 78 -16.17 12.21 19.34
CA ASN A 78 -17.43 11.65 18.86
C ASN A 78 -18.42 11.37 19.99
N SER A 79 -17.95 10.91 21.15
CA SER A 79 -18.79 10.66 22.33
C SER A 79 -19.49 11.91 22.87
N CYS A 80 -18.93 13.10 22.61
CA CYS A 80 -19.55 14.37 23.01
C CYS A 80 -20.84 14.71 22.27
N LYS A 81 -21.20 13.99 21.20
CA LYS A 81 -22.47 14.19 20.49
C LYS A 81 -23.68 13.67 21.28
N SER A 82 -23.47 12.71 22.18
CA SER A 82 -24.52 12.02 22.93
C SER A 82 -24.23 11.97 24.44
N SER A 83 -23.35 12.84 24.93
CA SER A 83 -22.86 12.82 26.31
C SER A 83 -23.86 13.50 27.26
N ASP A 84 -24.25 12.81 28.32
CA ASP A 84 -24.96 13.39 29.44
C ASP A 84 -24.07 14.36 30.23
N LYS A 85 -24.70 15.29 30.97
CA LYS A 85 -24.00 16.22 31.86
C LYS A 85 -23.38 15.47 33.04
N VAL A 86 -22.19 15.90 33.48
CA VAL A 86 -21.55 15.42 34.70
C VAL A 86 -21.92 16.31 35.88
N GLY A 87 -22.41 15.69 36.95
CA GLY A 87 -22.68 16.35 38.23
C GLY A 87 -21.70 15.87 39.31
N TYR A 88 -21.29 16.78 40.20
CA TYR A 88 -20.55 16.44 41.42
C TYR A 88 -21.39 16.84 42.62
N ALA A 89 -21.17 16.20 43.78
CA ALA A 89 -21.98 16.47 44.97
C ALA A 89 -21.85 17.92 45.45
N THR A 90 -20.68 18.54 45.24
CA THR A 90 -20.46 19.97 45.52
C THR A 90 -19.65 20.65 44.40
N PRO A 91 -19.80 21.98 44.21
CA PRO A 91 -18.93 22.75 43.31
C PRO A 91 -17.44 22.62 43.67
N TRP A 92 -17.12 22.55 44.96
CA TRP A 92 -15.74 22.40 45.43
C TRP A 92 -15.09 21.08 44.96
N GLN A 93 -15.82 19.96 44.98
CA GLN A 93 -15.34 18.68 44.46
C GLN A 93 -15.08 18.74 42.96
N LYS A 94 -15.96 19.40 42.21
CA LYS A 94 -15.78 19.63 40.77
C LYS A 94 -14.51 20.43 40.48
N ASP A 95 -14.29 21.50 41.23
CA ASP A 95 -13.10 22.34 41.14
C ASP A 95 -11.83 21.58 41.50
N GLN A 96 -11.89 20.72 42.51
CA GLN A 96 -10.80 19.84 42.90
C GLN A 96 -10.43 18.83 41.80
N VAL A 97 -11.43 18.27 41.11
CA VAL A 97 -11.24 17.38 39.94
C VAL A 97 -10.58 18.14 38.80
N ARG A 98 -11.13 19.31 38.41
CA ARG A 98 -10.56 20.18 37.38
C ARG A 98 -9.10 20.53 37.69
N ARG A 99 -8.81 20.94 38.92
CA ARG A 99 -7.46 21.31 39.35
C ARG A 99 -6.51 20.10 39.34
N SER A 100 -6.95 18.94 39.82
CA SER A 100 -6.15 17.70 39.82
C SER A 100 -5.82 17.21 38.40
N LEU A 101 -6.77 17.36 37.49
CA LEU A 101 -6.60 17.06 36.07
C LEU A 101 -5.57 17.99 35.40
N LEU A 102 -5.75 19.30 35.56
CA LEU A 102 -4.82 20.31 35.04
C LEU A 102 -3.42 20.17 35.66
N ALA A 103 -3.35 19.84 36.95
CA ALA A 103 -2.08 19.59 37.62
C ALA A 103 -1.41 18.30 37.12
N THR A 104 -2.19 17.26 36.79
CA THR A 104 -1.64 16.06 36.14
C THR A 104 -1.06 16.40 34.77
N LEU A 105 -1.75 17.21 33.96
CA LEU A 105 -1.25 17.71 32.68
C LEU A 105 0.04 18.53 32.86
N GLN A 106 0.04 19.48 33.79
CA GLN A 106 1.20 20.31 34.10
C GLN A 106 2.40 19.46 34.53
N TYR A 107 2.21 18.46 35.42
CA TYR A 107 3.29 17.58 35.84
C TYR A 107 3.88 16.79 34.66
N ILE A 108 3.04 16.21 33.80
CA ILE A 108 3.50 15.45 32.63
C ILE A 108 4.26 16.36 31.67
N GLY A 109 3.72 17.53 31.36
CA GLY A 109 4.33 18.53 30.48
C GLY A 109 5.67 19.07 30.98
N LEU A 110 5.77 19.37 32.28
CA LEU A 110 7.03 19.79 32.90
C LEU A 110 8.06 18.65 32.89
N ASP A 111 7.67 17.46 33.32
CA ASP A 111 8.59 16.32 33.44
C ASP A 111 9.14 15.86 32.08
N ILE A 112 8.35 15.92 31.02
CA ILE A 112 8.82 15.59 29.67
C ILE A 112 9.72 16.68 29.08
N SER A 113 9.39 17.95 29.31
CA SER A 113 10.19 19.08 28.81
C SER A 113 11.55 19.16 29.52
N ILE A 114 11.58 18.94 30.84
CA ILE A 114 12.82 18.89 31.64
C ILE A 114 13.74 17.74 31.22
N ARG A 115 13.18 16.68 30.62
CA ARG A 115 13.95 15.57 30.05
C ARG A 115 14.44 15.86 28.63
N ALA A 116 13.64 16.54 27.82
CA ALA A 116 13.92 16.80 26.42
C ALA A 116 14.86 18.00 26.19
N ILE A 117 14.67 19.12 26.91
CA ILE A 117 15.48 20.35 26.77
C ILE A 117 16.99 20.09 26.95
N PRO A 118 17.47 19.38 27.99
CA PRO A 118 18.89 19.08 28.10
C PRO A 118 19.43 18.27 26.92
N GLN A 119 18.63 17.37 26.33
CA GLN A 119 19.05 16.57 25.18
C GLN A 119 19.20 17.40 23.91
N TYR A 120 18.29 18.35 23.66
CA TYR A 120 18.46 19.31 22.57
C TYR A 120 19.64 20.25 22.82
N ALA A 121 19.83 20.74 24.04
CA ALA A 121 20.97 21.60 24.37
C ALA A 121 22.32 20.88 24.17
N LYS A 122 22.41 19.59 24.54
CA LYS A 122 23.58 18.75 24.25
C LYS A 122 23.79 18.53 22.75
N TYR A 123 22.71 18.36 21.98
CA TYR A 123 22.79 18.24 20.52
C TYR A 123 23.40 19.49 19.86
N PHE A 124 23.06 20.69 20.38
CA PHE A 124 23.62 21.96 19.92
C PHE A 124 24.90 22.38 20.66
N GLU A 125 25.53 21.45 21.40
CA GLU A 125 26.82 21.67 22.07
C GLU A 125 26.86 22.88 23.01
N PHE A 126 25.75 23.18 23.70
CA PHE A 126 25.70 24.30 24.65
C PHE A 126 26.78 24.14 25.72
N SER A 127 27.46 25.23 26.07
CA SER A 127 28.29 25.24 27.28
C SER A 127 27.40 25.14 28.53
N ARG A 128 28.00 24.70 29.64
CA ARG A 128 27.29 24.60 30.91
C ARG A 128 26.73 25.96 31.36
N ASP A 129 27.48 27.03 31.16
CA ASP A 129 27.09 28.37 31.58
C ASP A 129 25.94 28.92 30.71
N GLU A 130 25.98 28.70 29.40
CA GLU A 130 24.85 29.03 28.49
C GLU A 130 23.58 28.29 28.91
N TYR A 131 23.70 27.00 29.22
CA TYR A 131 22.57 26.19 29.66
C TYR A 131 22.01 26.66 31.01
N VAL A 132 22.86 26.95 31.99
CA VAL A 132 22.45 27.50 33.31
C VAL A 132 21.70 28.81 33.12
N ASN A 133 22.24 29.73 32.32
CA ASN A 133 21.61 31.02 32.02
C ASN A 133 20.25 30.84 31.34
N MET A 134 20.14 29.89 30.39
CA MET A 134 18.86 29.57 29.76
C MET A 134 17.85 29.04 30.80
N VAL A 135 18.25 28.09 31.66
CA VAL A 135 17.38 27.50 32.68
C VAL A 135 16.91 28.54 33.70
N ASP A 136 17.80 29.41 34.18
CA ASP A 136 17.45 30.45 35.13
C ASP A 136 16.47 31.46 34.54
N ASN A 137 16.65 31.82 33.26
CA ASN A 137 15.70 32.66 32.54
C ASN A 137 14.36 31.96 32.33
N LEU A 138 14.35 30.67 31.98
CA LEU A 138 13.11 29.91 31.79
C LEU A 138 12.32 29.77 33.09
N VAL A 139 12.98 29.35 34.17
CA VAL A 139 12.31 29.14 35.46
C VAL A 139 11.96 30.46 36.13
N GLY A 140 12.83 31.47 36.06
CA GLY A 140 12.63 32.76 36.71
C GLY A 140 11.53 33.61 36.07
N ASN A 141 11.46 33.63 34.73
CA ASN A 141 10.59 34.57 34.02
C ASN A 141 9.22 34.02 33.64
N TYR A 142 9.09 32.70 33.44
CA TYR A 142 7.87 32.10 32.87
C TYR A 142 7.09 31.25 33.87
N CYS A 143 7.73 30.71 34.90
CA CYS A 143 7.04 29.89 35.88
C CYS A 143 6.18 30.73 36.83
N SER A 144 4.99 30.25 37.12
CA SER A 144 4.13 30.87 38.13
C SER A 144 4.75 30.75 39.53
N LYS A 145 4.70 31.84 40.32
CA LYS A 145 5.08 31.80 41.74
C LYS A 145 4.20 30.84 42.56
N ASN A 146 2.97 30.60 42.10
CA ASN A 146 1.99 29.73 42.77
C ASN A 146 2.04 28.27 42.27
N LEU A 147 3.14 27.84 41.66
CA LEU A 147 3.31 26.46 41.20
C LEU A 147 3.37 25.51 42.41
N SER A 148 2.33 24.70 42.61
CA SER A 148 2.22 23.85 43.81
C SER A 148 2.78 22.44 43.67
N ILE A 149 2.92 21.95 42.43
CA ILE A 149 3.35 20.57 42.13
C ILE A 149 4.82 20.33 42.48
N ILE A 150 5.66 21.32 42.18
CA ILE A 150 7.11 21.27 42.33
C ILE A 150 7.63 22.69 42.56
N SER A 151 8.57 22.86 43.48
CA SER A 151 9.15 24.17 43.75
C SER A 151 10.06 24.63 42.61
N LEU A 152 10.18 25.94 42.40
CA LEU A 152 11.07 26.52 41.39
C LEU A 152 12.54 26.11 41.62
N LYS A 153 12.97 26.00 42.88
CA LYS A 153 14.31 25.50 43.25
C LYS A 153 14.52 24.07 42.79
N GLN A 154 13.53 23.19 42.99
CA GLN A 154 13.63 21.80 42.56
C GLN A 154 13.56 21.65 41.04
N LEU A 155 12.79 22.50 40.35
CA LEU A 155 12.79 22.56 38.88
C LEU A 155 14.17 22.87 38.32
N ARG A 156 14.82 23.93 38.82
CA ARG A 156 16.19 24.28 38.41
C ARG A 156 17.16 23.14 38.67
N LYS A 157 17.14 22.58 39.87
CA LYS A 157 17.98 21.42 40.22
C LYS A 157 17.77 20.26 39.24
N ASN A 158 16.52 19.93 38.89
CA ASN A 158 16.23 18.83 37.97
C ASN A 158 16.75 19.09 36.55
N PHE A 159 16.71 20.33 36.05
CA PHE A 159 17.30 20.68 34.75
C PHE A 159 18.81 20.51 34.73
N LEU A 160 19.49 20.99 35.78
CA LEU A 160 20.95 20.94 35.88
C LEU A 160 21.45 19.51 36.04
N VAL A 161 20.82 18.73 36.94
CA VAL A 161 21.18 17.32 37.14
C VAL A 161 21.03 16.51 35.85
N ARG A 162 19.94 16.71 35.09
CA ARG A 162 19.73 16.01 33.82
C ARG A 162 20.63 16.48 32.67
N TYR A 163 21.27 17.63 32.83
CA TYR A 163 22.27 18.12 31.90
C TYR A 163 23.65 17.57 32.25
N ASP A 164 24.04 17.66 33.52
CA ASP A 164 25.34 17.21 34.00
C ASP A 164 25.45 15.67 33.97
N GLU A 165 24.38 14.93 34.27
CA GLU A 165 24.35 13.45 34.25
C GLU A 165 23.90 12.88 32.90
N GLU A 166 24.11 11.57 32.71
CA GLU A 166 23.64 10.84 31.53
C GLU A 166 22.11 10.73 31.54
N ASN A 167 21.48 11.49 30.66
CA ASN A 167 20.03 11.52 30.53
C ASN A 167 19.58 10.50 29.48
N THR A 168 18.90 9.44 29.91
CA THR A 168 18.45 8.33 29.06
C THR A 168 17.22 8.66 28.18
N PHE A 169 16.73 9.90 28.20
CA PHE A 169 15.60 10.32 27.39
C PHE A 169 15.97 10.35 25.90
N LYS A 170 15.21 9.62 25.08
CA LYS A 170 15.38 9.59 23.62
C LYS A 170 14.51 10.66 22.97
N LEU A 171 15.11 11.53 22.18
CA LEU A 171 14.38 12.49 21.37
C LEU A 171 13.55 11.77 20.29
N PRO A 172 12.40 12.34 19.86
CA PRO A 172 11.59 11.76 18.81
C PRO A 172 12.38 11.56 17.52
N SER A 173 12.34 10.36 16.95
CA SER A 173 13.01 10.03 15.69
C SER A 173 12.29 8.91 14.95
N ILE A 174 12.35 9.01 13.61
CA ILE A 174 11.94 7.94 12.68
C ILE A 174 13.13 7.28 11.99
N GLU A 175 14.37 7.72 12.29
CA GLU A 175 15.58 7.16 11.69
C GLU A 175 15.69 5.66 11.98
N GLY A 176 15.94 4.85 10.95
CA GLY A 176 16.04 3.39 11.05
C GLY A 176 14.70 2.65 11.17
N ASN A 177 13.56 3.35 11.13
CA ASN A 177 12.25 2.71 11.17
C ASN A 177 11.80 2.33 9.75
N THR A 178 11.81 1.04 9.44
CA THR A 178 11.43 0.47 8.14
C THR A 178 9.99 0.79 7.70
N LEU A 179 9.10 1.20 8.62
CA LEU A 179 7.72 1.58 8.28
C LEU A 179 7.61 2.98 7.69
N PHE A 180 8.63 3.82 7.89
CA PHE A 180 8.68 5.16 7.32
C PHE A 180 9.55 5.14 6.05
N PRO A 181 9.17 5.83 4.96
CA PRO A 181 10.04 6.06 3.83
C PRO A 181 11.34 6.76 4.24
N GLU A 182 12.49 6.29 3.75
CA GLU A 182 13.79 6.91 4.01
C GLU A 182 13.85 8.37 3.51
N LYS A 183 13.12 8.67 2.43
CA LYS A 183 12.97 10.04 1.94
C LYS A 183 12.35 10.99 2.98
N LEU A 184 11.64 10.48 3.99
CA LEU A 184 11.07 11.34 5.05
C LEU A 184 12.15 11.96 5.96
N SER A 185 13.29 11.29 6.15
CA SER A 185 14.37 11.83 6.98
C SER A 185 15.22 12.88 6.26
N SER A 186 15.12 13.01 4.93
CA SER A 186 15.93 13.92 4.12
C SER A 186 15.21 15.20 3.64
N ILE A 187 13.93 15.40 3.99
CA ILE A 187 13.12 16.54 3.50
C ILE A 187 13.55 17.88 4.10
N ALA A 188 14.05 17.85 5.33
CA ALA A 188 14.56 19.03 6.00
C ALA A 188 15.98 18.73 6.49
N ASN A 189 16.81 19.77 6.51
CA ASN A 189 18.08 19.69 7.19
C ASN A 189 17.84 19.26 8.65
N LYS A 190 18.64 18.30 9.12
CA LYS A 190 18.48 17.71 10.45
C LYS A 190 18.63 18.77 11.54
N ASP A 191 19.54 19.71 11.35
CA ASP A 191 19.79 20.80 12.30
C ASP A 191 18.60 21.77 12.37
N ASP A 192 18.10 22.26 11.23
CA ASP A 192 16.92 23.13 11.19
C ASP A 192 15.69 22.47 11.85
N ALA A 193 15.50 21.17 11.60
CA ALA A 193 14.42 20.41 12.20
C ALA A 193 14.58 20.29 13.72
N LYS A 194 15.80 20.04 14.19
CA LYS A 194 16.12 19.97 15.62
C LYS A 194 16.00 21.32 16.31
N GLU A 195 16.33 22.41 15.63
CA GLU A 195 16.21 23.76 16.16
C GLU A 195 14.74 24.11 16.37
N ARG A 196 13.89 23.83 15.38
CA ARG A 196 12.44 24.02 15.51
C ARG A 196 11.85 23.17 16.63
N GLU A 197 12.21 21.88 16.68
CA GLU A 197 11.80 20.99 17.78
C GLU A 197 12.20 21.56 19.14
N PHE A 198 13.44 22.06 19.26
CA PHE A 198 13.96 22.63 20.49
C PHE A 198 13.20 23.91 20.91
N LEU A 199 13.00 24.84 19.99
CA LEU A 199 12.23 26.07 20.23
C LEU A 199 10.79 25.75 20.66
N LYS A 200 10.13 24.78 20.03
CA LYS A 200 8.79 24.33 20.45
C LYS A 200 8.83 23.68 21.82
N THR A 201 9.83 22.86 22.14
CA THR A 201 9.98 22.27 23.48
C THR A 201 10.23 23.32 24.57
N ILE A 202 10.97 24.39 24.28
CA ILE A 202 11.11 25.53 25.19
C ILE A 202 9.75 26.21 25.42
N ARG A 203 8.99 26.48 24.36
CA ARG A 203 7.64 27.06 24.46
C ARG A 203 6.68 26.13 25.22
N LEU A 204 6.77 24.82 25.05
CA LEU A 204 6.02 23.85 25.84
C LEU A 204 6.31 24.02 27.33
N PHE A 205 7.59 24.07 27.70
CA PHE A 205 7.96 24.27 29.10
C PHE A 205 7.37 25.59 29.66
N GLN A 206 7.49 26.69 28.91
CA GLN A 206 6.92 27.98 29.29
C GLN A 206 5.39 27.87 29.49
N SER A 207 4.69 27.20 28.57
CA SER A 207 3.24 26.99 28.67
C SER A 207 2.84 26.23 29.93
N PHE A 208 3.48 25.08 30.18
CA PHE A 208 3.18 24.28 31.37
C PHE A 208 3.59 24.98 32.67
N CYS A 209 4.72 25.68 32.69
CA CYS A 209 5.17 26.37 33.90
C CYS A 209 4.34 27.62 34.22
N SER A 210 3.68 28.21 33.22
CA SER A 210 2.90 29.43 33.39
C SER A 210 1.70 29.27 34.31
N TRP A 211 1.09 28.08 34.43
CA TRP A 211 -0.13 27.89 35.20
C TRP A 211 0.10 27.82 36.71
N GLY A 212 -0.75 28.50 37.49
CA GLY A 212 -0.59 28.71 38.94
C GLY A 212 -1.66 28.09 39.83
N GLY A 213 -2.43 27.12 39.34
CA GLY A 213 -3.47 26.43 40.13
C GLY A 213 -4.88 27.03 40.06
N ASP A 214 -5.07 28.13 39.33
CA ASP A 214 -6.39 28.73 39.10
C ASP A 214 -7.13 27.99 37.96
N ILE A 215 -8.28 27.39 38.26
CA ILE A 215 -9.09 26.63 37.31
C ILE A 215 -9.89 27.55 36.37
N GLU A 216 -10.12 28.79 36.78
CA GLU A 216 -10.83 29.78 35.99
C GLU A 216 -9.88 30.48 35.02
N ASN A 217 -8.58 30.48 35.31
CA ASN A 217 -7.55 31.02 34.44
C ASN A 217 -6.49 29.97 34.09
N LEU A 218 -6.71 29.28 32.97
CA LEU A 218 -5.84 28.22 32.48
C LEU A 218 -4.53 28.73 31.83
N ARG A 219 -4.39 30.04 31.62
CA ARG A 219 -3.22 30.65 30.94
C ARG A 219 -2.90 29.91 29.64
N LEU A 220 -1.65 29.49 29.45
CA LEU A 220 -1.16 28.83 28.24
C LEU A 220 -1.49 27.32 28.18
N LEU A 221 -2.26 26.77 29.13
CA LEU A 221 -2.66 25.36 29.12
C LEU A 221 -3.86 25.05 28.22
N VAL A 222 -4.62 26.09 27.83
CA VAL A 222 -5.84 25.97 27.01
C VAL A 222 -5.68 25.03 25.80
N PRO A 223 -4.66 25.18 24.92
CA PRO A 223 -4.57 24.35 23.71
C PRO A 223 -4.34 22.87 24.02
N PHE A 224 -3.65 22.56 25.12
CA PHE A 224 -3.35 21.19 25.51
C PHE A 224 -4.55 20.50 26.14
N ILE A 225 -5.26 21.19 27.03
CA ILE A 225 -6.39 20.58 27.76
C ILE A 225 -7.63 20.42 26.87
N LYS A 226 -7.88 21.35 25.93
CA LYS A 226 -8.98 21.26 24.97
C LYS A 226 -8.74 20.17 23.91
N HIS A 227 -7.48 19.77 23.69
CA HIS A 227 -7.17 18.81 22.64
C HIS A 227 -7.56 17.38 23.04
N PRO A 228 -8.43 16.68 22.28
CA PRO A 228 -9.04 15.42 22.71
C PRO A 228 -8.01 14.30 22.92
N VAL A 229 -6.95 14.24 22.10
CA VAL A 229 -5.89 13.23 22.24
C VAL A 229 -5.12 13.40 23.56
N ILE A 230 -4.82 14.65 23.93
CA ILE A 230 -4.10 14.95 25.17
C ILE A 230 -5.02 14.70 26.37
N TYR A 231 -6.27 15.16 26.30
CA TYR A 231 -7.23 14.90 27.35
C TYR A 231 -7.42 13.39 27.59
N LYS A 232 -7.50 12.60 26.53
CA LYS A 232 -7.62 11.15 26.64
C LYS A 232 -6.37 10.49 27.22
N LEU A 233 -5.18 11.00 26.91
CA LEU A 233 -3.95 10.63 27.62
C LEU A 233 -4.07 10.87 29.13
N LEU A 234 -4.61 12.02 29.56
CA LEU A 234 -4.82 12.31 30.98
C LEU A 234 -5.82 11.34 31.62
N MET A 235 -6.93 11.07 30.94
CA MET A 235 -7.93 10.08 31.39
C MET A 235 -7.26 8.72 31.63
N ARG A 236 -6.42 8.24 30.69
CA ARG A 236 -5.70 6.97 30.88
C ARG A 236 -4.77 7.01 32.10
N GLN A 237 -4.03 8.09 32.31
CA GLN A 237 -3.14 8.23 33.47
C GLN A 237 -3.93 8.20 34.79
N ILE A 238 -5.03 8.94 34.87
CA ILE A 238 -5.91 8.99 36.05
C ILE A 238 -6.60 7.64 36.29
N SER A 239 -7.12 7.01 35.24
CA SER A 239 -7.76 5.69 35.29
C SER A 239 -6.79 4.53 35.53
N GLY A 240 -5.47 4.78 35.51
CA GLY A 240 -4.47 3.72 35.71
C GLY A 240 -4.34 2.75 34.54
N ARG A 241 -4.58 3.24 33.31
CA ARG A 241 -4.57 2.47 32.08
C ARG A 241 -3.41 2.90 31.19
N ASN A 242 -2.96 2.01 30.32
CA ASN A 242 -2.01 2.29 29.26
C ASN A 242 -2.44 1.57 27.97
N LEU A 243 -2.00 2.09 26.83
CA LEU A 243 -2.18 1.39 25.56
C LEU A 243 -1.14 0.28 25.43
N ASP A 244 -1.59 -0.87 24.95
CA ASP A 244 -0.74 -1.97 24.53
C ASP A 244 -1.22 -2.54 23.19
N TRP A 245 -0.36 -3.30 22.54
CA TRP A 245 -0.65 -3.94 21.27
C TRP A 245 -0.76 -5.44 21.46
N LYS A 246 -1.89 -6.03 21.04
CA LYS A 246 -2.07 -7.48 21.07
C LYS A 246 -1.71 -8.04 19.70
N GLU A 247 -0.68 -8.87 19.66
CA GLU A 247 -0.09 -9.39 18.42
C GLU A 247 -1.10 -10.21 17.61
N ASN A 248 -1.85 -11.09 18.29
CA ASN A 248 -2.80 -12.01 17.66
C ASN A 248 -3.98 -11.29 16.99
N SER A 249 -4.50 -10.23 17.60
CA SER A 249 -5.66 -9.48 17.07
C SER A 249 -5.26 -8.22 16.29
N ARG A 250 -3.95 -7.93 16.22
CA ARG A 250 -3.37 -6.71 15.64
C ARG A 250 -4.04 -5.41 16.12
N SER A 251 -4.65 -5.45 17.31
CA SER A 251 -5.48 -4.36 17.83
C SER A 251 -4.83 -3.69 19.03
N VAL A 252 -5.18 -2.42 19.22
CA VAL A 252 -4.80 -1.65 20.40
C VAL A 252 -5.75 -2.04 21.53
N ILE A 253 -5.19 -2.45 22.66
CA ILE A 253 -5.94 -2.77 23.88
C ILE A 253 -5.52 -1.84 25.02
N SER A 254 -6.45 -1.52 25.90
CA SER A 254 -6.16 -0.79 27.12
C SER A 254 -5.83 -1.77 28.24
N VAL A 255 -4.60 -1.75 28.74
CA VAL A 255 -4.11 -2.61 29.83
C VAL A 255 -3.95 -1.80 31.11
N ARG A 256 -4.26 -2.40 32.26
CA ARG A 256 -4.05 -1.75 33.57
C ARG A 256 -2.55 -1.64 33.87
N LYS A 257 -2.11 -0.45 34.28
CA LYS A 257 -0.72 -0.16 34.67
C LYS A 257 -0.67 0.40 36.07
N GLN A 258 0.00 -0.33 36.97
CA GLN A 258 0.09 0.03 38.40
C GLN A 258 0.80 1.38 38.64
N LYS A 259 1.79 1.71 37.81
CA LYS A 259 2.58 2.96 37.88
C LYS A 259 2.15 3.93 36.78
N THR A 260 1.15 4.75 37.08
CA THR A 260 0.68 5.88 36.28
C THR A 260 0.88 7.18 37.04
N ILE A 261 0.97 8.29 36.32
CA ILE A 261 1.15 9.61 36.93
C ILE A 261 -0.21 10.12 37.39
N LYS A 262 -0.33 10.40 38.69
CA LYS A 262 -1.56 10.91 39.30
C LYS A 262 -1.22 12.04 40.26
N VAL A 263 -1.79 13.20 40.03
CA VAL A 263 -1.63 14.37 40.89
C VAL A 263 -2.98 14.65 41.57
N LEU A 264 -2.98 14.65 42.89
CA LEU A 264 -4.14 15.01 43.69
C LEU A 264 -3.95 16.43 44.21
N CYS A 265 -4.94 17.28 44.00
CA CYS A 265 -5.00 18.61 44.59
C CYS A 265 -5.95 18.62 45.78
N ASP A 266 -5.53 19.27 46.85
CA ASP A 266 -6.36 19.63 47.98
C ASP A 266 -6.26 21.16 48.17
N GLY A 267 -7.37 21.86 47.93
CA GLY A 267 -7.34 23.30 47.70
C GLY A 267 -6.37 23.66 46.55
N LEU A 268 -5.48 24.61 46.77
CA LEU A 268 -4.47 25.05 45.79
C LEU A 268 -3.20 24.17 45.77
N ILE A 269 -3.06 23.24 46.72
CA ILE A 269 -1.86 22.42 46.88
C ILE A 269 -2.02 21.11 46.10
N CYS A 270 -1.19 20.91 45.08
CA CYS A 270 -1.22 19.73 44.23
C CYS A 270 0.04 18.88 44.43
N ARG A 271 -0.11 17.57 44.65
CA ARG A 271 1.04 16.66 44.83
C ARG A 271 0.84 15.36 44.07
N LYS A 272 1.94 14.82 43.53
CA LYS A 272 1.95 13.46 42.97
C LYS A 272 1.70 12.45 44.09
N VAL A 273 0.76 11.54 43.88
CA VAL A 273 0.36 10.53 44.87
C VAL A 273 0.36 9.13 44.27
N LYS A 274 0.45 8.11 45.13
CA LYS A 274 0.30 6.70 44.74
C LYS A 274 -1.17 6.38 44.42
N SER A 275 -1.40 5.40 43.54
CA SER A 275 -2.74 5.00 43.08
C SER A 275 -3.75 4.76 44.21
N GLY A 276 -3.38 4.03 45.27
CA GLY A 276 -4.29 3.77 46.39
C GLY A 276 -4.78 5.03 47.11
N LYS A 277 -3.87 5.99 47.35
CA LYS A 277 -4.25 7.29 47.95
C LYS A 277 -5.09 8.10 46.97
N PHE A 278 -4.75 8.10 45.69
CA PHE A 278 -5.51 8.85 44.69
C PHE A 278 -6.97 8.39 44.62
N TYR A 279 -7.23 7.09 44.46
CA TYR A 279 -8.60 6.58 44.33
C TYR A 279 -9.45 6.75 45.59
N LYS A 280 -8.82 6.89 46.77
CA LYS A 280 -9.52 7.15 48.03
C LYS A 280 -10.01 8.60 48.15
N TYR A 281 -9.24 9.56 47.63
CA TYR A 281 -9.47 11.00 47.88
C TYR A 281 -9.88 11.80 46.65
N PHE A 282 -9.71 11.25 45.44
CA PHE A 282 -10.14 11.92 44.22
C PHE A 282 -11.68 11.92 44.14
N PRO A 283 -12.33 13.09 43.99
CA PRO A 283 -13.79 13.14 43.96
C PRO A 283 -14.37 12.41 42.75
N THR A 284 -15.49 11.72 42.97
CA THR A 284 -16.26 11.01 41.93
C THR A 284 -17.54 11.77 41.60
N SER A 285 -18.03 11.60 40.36
CA SER A 285 -19.31 12.20 39.95
C SER A 285 -20.51 11.52 40.61
N VAL A 286 -21.65 12.20 40.63
CA VAL A 286 -22.93 11.59 40.99
C VAL A 286 -23.30 10.56 39.92
N GLY A 287 -23.55 9.31 40.33
CA GLY A 287 -23.76 8.20 39.41
C GLY A 287 -22.47 7.65 38.80
N HIS A 288 -21.33 7.80 39.48
CA HIS A 288 -20.03 7.30 39.06
C HIS A 288 -20.07 5.84 38.57
N LYS A 289 -19.70 5.63 37.30
CA LYS A 289 -19.46 4.29 36.73
C LYS A 289 -17.97 3.98 36.65
N SER A 290 -17.19 4.94 36.17
CA SER A 290 -15.74 4.85 36.05
C SER A 290 -15.12 6.23 35.87
N PHE A 291 -13.83 6.38 36.19
CA PHE A 291 -13.11 7.63 35.94
C PHE A 291 -13.08 8.00 34.45
N ASP A 292 -13.04 7.02 33.53
CA ASP A 292 -13.07 7.29 32.10
C ASP A 292 -14.42 7.88 31.66
N ASP A 293 -15.52 7.41 32.24
CA ASP A 293 -16.85 7.95 31.94
C ASP A 293 -17.02 9.37 32.51
N ASP A 294 -16.69 9.55 33.79
CA ASP A 294 -16.80 10.85 34.48
C ASP A 294 -15.95 11.94 33.81
N LEU A 295 -14.69 11.63 33.51
CA LEU A 295 -13.79 12.58 32.86
C LEU A 295 -14.17 12.83 31.40
N GLY A 296 -14.73 11.83 30.71
CA GLY A 296 -15.25 11.98 29.36
C GLY A 296 -16.43 12.96 29.31
N ARG A 297 -17.40 12.79 30.23
CA ARG A 297 -18.52 13.73 30.38
C ARG A 297 -18.05 15.13 30.78
N LEU A 298 -17.07 15.24 31.69
CA LEU A 298 -16.45 16.52 32.04
C LEU A 298 -15.80 17.21 30.83
N TYR A 299 -15.12 16.44 29.98
CA TYR A 299 -14.52 16.96 28.76
C TYR A 299 -15.57 17.60 27.85
N CYS A 300 -16.63 16.84 27.56
CA CYS A 300 -17.69 17.24 26.65
C CYS A 300 -18.51 18.42 27.18
N GLN A 301 -18.66 18.55 28.50
CA GLN A 301 -19.44 19.61 29.11
C GLN A 301 -18.71 20.95 29.21
N GLU A 302 -17.43 20.96 29.60
CA GLU A 302 -16.74 22.22 29.97
C GLU A 302 -15.37 22.42 29.34
N ILE A 303 -14.62 21.34 29.09
CA ILE A 303 -13.21 21.47 28.70
C ILE A 303 -13.04 21.64 27.20
N ARG A 304 -13.90 21.00 26.39
CA ARG A 304 -13.83 21.05 24.92
C ARG A 304 -13.87 22.49 24.41
N ASP A 305 -14.70 23.32 25.02
CA ASP A 305 -15.02 24.67 24.56
C ASP A 305 -14.34 25.74 25.43
N VAL A 306 -13.26 25.39 26.14
CA VAL A 306 -12.53 26.34 27.00
C VAL A 306 -11.63 27.26 26.17
N ASP A 307 -11.71 28.55 26.46
CA ASP A 307 -10.94 29.60 25.77
C ASP A 307 -10.05 30.40 26.72
N TYR A 308 -9.12 31.18 26.15
CA TYR A 308 -8.28 32.08 26.92
C TYR A 308 -9.09 33.20 27.57
N LYS A 309 -8.82 33.45 28.85
CA LYS A 309 -9.21 34.70 29.51
C LYS A 309 -8.08 35.72 29.33
N ILE A 310 -8.34 36.83 28.62
CA ILE A 310 -7.34 37.91 28.42
C ILE A 310 -7.35 38.91 29.58
N LYS A 311 -8.51 39.17 30.17
CA LYS A 311 -8.66 40.10 31.31
C LYS A 311 -7.98 39.53 32.56
N GLY A 312 -7.21 40.35 33.29
CA GLY A 312 -6.53 39.96 34.53
C GLY A 312 -5.28 39.08 34.34
N GLN A 313 -4.78 38.93 33.10
CA GLN A 313 -3.55 38.18 32.83
C GLN A 313 -2.29 38.97 33.11
N ALA A 314 -1.22 38.26 33.46
CA ALA A 314 0.12 38.85 33.47
C ALA A 314 0.46 39.39 32.07
N PRO A 315 0.97 40.63 31.92
CA PRO A 315 1.18 41.27 30.61
C PRO A 315 1.99 40.43 29.62
N LYS A 316 3.02 39.72 30.10
CA LYS A 316 3.83 38.80 29.29
C LYS A 316 3.00 37.63 28.73
N ILE A 317 2.19 37.00 29.56
CA ILE A 317 1.32 35.88 29.14
C ILE A 317 0.23 36.38 28.19
N ALA A 318 -0.36 37.54 28.46
CA ALA A 318 -1.32 38.18 27.57
C ALA A 318 -0.72 38.47 26.18
N LYS A 319 0.54 38.92 26.13
CA LYS A 319 1.26 39.13 24.86
C LYS A 319 1.45 37.80 24.10
N ILE A 320 1.84 36.73 24.79
CA ILE A 320 2.00 35.40 24.19
C ILE A 320 0.66 34.90 23.63
N ILE A 321 -0.42 34.97 24.42
CA ILE A 321 -1.77 34.58 24.00
C ILE A 321 -2.19 35.35 22.76
N LYS A 322 -1.97 36.67 22.72
CA LYS A 322 -2.31 37.52 21.55
C LYS A 322 -1.47 37.20 20.31
N SER A 323 -0.25 36.71 20.48
CA SER A 323 0.63 36.31 19.37
C SER A 323 0.43 34.88 18.90
N MET A 324 -0.34 34.06 19.62
CA MET A 324 -0.60 32.67 19.24
C MET A 324 -1.58 32.63 18.06
N THR A 325 -1.10 32.09 16.94
CA THR A 325 -1.94 31.73 15.79
C THR A 325 -2.47 30.31 15.96
N PHE A 326 -3.52 29.97 15.21
CA PHE A 326 -4.08 28.61 15.19
C PHE A 326 -3.00 27.55 14.87
N ASP A 327 -2.14 27.82 13.89
CA ASP A 327 -1.05 26.93 13.52
C ASP A 327 -0.03 26.78 14.65
N GLU A 328 0.31 27.86 15.35
CA GLU A 328 1.25 27.81 16.48
C GLU A 328 0.71 26.95 17.62
N GLU A 329 -0.58 27.04 17.95
CA GLU A 329 -1.21 26.17 18.94
C GLU A 329 -1.10 24.68 18.56
N ASN A 330 -1.42 24.37 17.30
CA ASN A 330 -1.38 23.01 16.79
C ASN A 330 0.04 22.45 16.75
N LEU A 331 1.05 23.26 16.39
CA LEU A 331 2.45 22.85 16.41
C LEU A 331 2.95 22.59 17.84
N LEU A 332 2.50 23.36 18.83
CA LEU A 332 2.83 23.08 20.24
C LEU A 332 2.19 21.77 20.71
N VAL A 333 0.90 21.57 20.42
CA VAL A 333 0.18 20.32 20.72
C VAL A 333 0.87 19.13 20.07
N ALA A 334 1.24 19.26 18.80
CA ALA A 334 1.95 18.25 18.04
C ALA A 334 3.30 17.91 18.69
N GLN A 335 4.10 18.92 19.07
CA GLN A 335 5.38 18.68 19.75
C GLN A 335 5.20 17.92 21.06
N PHE A 336 4.16 18.25 21.82
CA PHE A 336 3.88 17.55 23.08
C PHE A 336 3.53 16.07 22.82
N ILE A 337 2.70 15.79 21.82
CA ILE A 337 2.36 14.42 21.41
C ILE A 337 3.61 13.67 20.88
N SER A 338 4.47 14.34 20.13
CA SER A 338 5.71 13.76 19.62
C SER A 338 6.66 13.36 20.71
N LEU A 339 6.87 14.23 21.71
CA LEU A 339 7.69 13.90 22.88
C LEU A 339 7.11 12.71 23.65
N GLN A 340 5.78 12.64 23.77
CA GLN A 340 5.11 11.57 24.51
C GLN A 340 5.14 10.21 23.79
N THR A 341 5.08 10.21 22.45
CA THR A 341 4.99 8.98 21.64
C THR A 341 6.35 8.54 21.06
N GLY A 342 7.33 9.44 21.04
CA GLY A 342 8.63 9.22 20.40
C GLY A 342 8.61 9.31 18.88
N ILE A 343 7.44 9.59 18.27
CA ILE A 343 7.30 9.80 16.83
C ILE A 343 7.28 11.32 16.56
N PRO A 344 8.25 11.84 15.79
CA PRO A 344 8.32 13.27 15.50
C PRO A 344 7.14 13.73 14.64
N ASP A 345 6.71 14.97 14.88
CA ASP A 345 5.74 15.63 14.02
C ASP A 345 6.45 16.19 12.79
N LEU A 346 5.98 15.78 11.62
CA LEU A 346 6.63 16.13 10.37
C LEU A 346 6.36 17.58 9.97
N PHE A 347 5.23 18.19 10.39
CA PHE A 347 4.96 19.60 10.13
C PHE A 347 5.94 20.51 10.88
N ILE A 348 6.26 20.18 12.13
CA ILE A 348 7.32 20.90 12.89
C ILE A 348 8.67 20.78 12.19
N ARG A 349 8.96 19.63 11.59
CA ARG A 349 10.21 19.40 10.86
C ARG A 349 10.24 20.04 9.48
N SER A 350 9.12 20.41 8.88
CA SER A 350 9.13 21.05 7.56
C SER A 350 9.55 22.52 7.59
N ASN A 351 10.30 22.94 6.57
CA ASN A 351 10.64 24.35 6.35
C ASN A 351 9.44 25.15 5.82
N ASN A 352 8.53 24.50 5.09
CA ASN A 352 7.34 25.13 4.53
C ASN A 352 6.19 24.11 4.37
N TYR A 353 4.96 24.62 4.23
CA TYR A 353 3.76 23.80 4.07
C TYR A 353 3.79 22.93 2.80
N LYS A 354 4.44 23.38 1.73
CA LYS A 354 4.58 22.62 0.47
C LYS A 354 5.40 21.35 0.66
N SER A 355 6.48 21.43 1.43
CA SER A 355 7.27 20.27 1.86
C SER A 355 6.47 19.37 2.78
N ALA A 356 5.49 19.90 3.52
CA ALA A 356 4.63 19.09 4.36
C ALA A 356 3.68 18.18 3.54
N ILE A 357 3.17 18.65 2.41
CA ILE A 357 2.38 17.84 1.46
C ILE A 357 3.20 16.64 0.96
N ASN A 358 4.50 16.84 0.72
CA ASN A 358 5.38 15.77 0.27
C ASN A 358 5.47 14.62 1.30
N PHE A 359 5.31 14.86 2.60
CA PHE A 359 5.29 13.78 3.59
C PHE A 359 4.13 12.80 3.37
N LEU A 360 2.94 13.32 3.06
CA LEU A 360 1.78 12.47 2.75
C LEU A 360 2.04 11.69 1.47
N ARG A 361 2.57 12.36 0.44
CA ARG A 361 2.89 11.74 -0.84
C ARG A 361 3.93 10.62 -0.71
N PHE A 362 5.02 10.82 0.03
CA PHE A 362 6.05 9.79 0.16
C PHE A 362 5.56 8.52 0.87
N ASN A 363 4.64 8.65 1.82
CA ASN A 363 4.02 7.47 2.43
C ASN A 363 3.13 6.73 1.44
N ILE A 364 2.37 7.46 0.61
CA ILE A 364 1.53 6.88 -0.45
C ILE A 364 2.41 6.21 -1.51
N ASP A 365 3.42 6.90 -2.01
CA ASP A 365 4.36 6.40 -3.03
C ASP A 365 5.07 5.13 -2.54
N LYS A 366 5.56 5.10 -1.29
CA LYS A 366 6.16 3.89 -0.72
C LYS A 366 5.15 2.75 -0.64
N THR A 367 3.96 3.00 -0.12
CA THR A 367 2.92 1.96 -0.01
C THR A 367 2.54 1.42 -1.38
N TRP A 368 2.43 2.30 -2.38
CA TRP A 368 2.14 1.93 -3.76
C TRP A 368 3.28 1.10 -4.36
N ASN A 369 4.53 1.51 -4.16
CA ASN A 369 5.70 0.79 -4.66
C ASN A 369 5.82 -0.59 -4.00
N ASP A 370 5.73 -0.67 -2.68
CA ASP A 370 5.77 -1.94 -1.94
C ASP A 370 4.64 -2.88 -2.42
N TRP A 371 3.44 -2.35 -2.66
CA TRP A 371 2.33 -3.11 -3.23
C TRP A 371 2.63 -3.56 -4.66
N SER A 372 3.07 -2.65 -5.53
CA SER A 372 3.37 -2.92 -6.94
C SER A 372 4.46 -3.97 -7.08
N ASP A 373 5.55 -3.84 -6.31
CA ASP A 373 6.64 -4.80 -6.27
C ASP A 373 6.13 -6.17 -5.78
N SER A 374 5.29 -6.21 -4.74
CA SER A 374 4.68 -7.45 -4.28
C SER A 374 3.75 -8.10 -5.31
N GLN A 375 3.05 -7.30 -6.12
CA GLN A 375 2.24 -7.82 -7.22
C GLN A 375 3.13 -8.37 -8.33
N ILE A 376 4.16 -7.62 -8.73
CA ILE A 376 5.14 -8.07 -9.73
C ILE A 376 5.77 -9.39 -9.29
N ASP A 377 6.21 -9.52 -8.03
CA ASP A 377 6.80 -10.74 -7.50
C ASP A 377 5.83 -11.92 -7.46
N ARG A 378 4.54 -11.67 -7.19
CA ARG A 378 3.49 -12.71 -7.28
C ARG A 378 3.22 -13.13 -8.72
N PHE A 379 3.15 -12.17 -9.64
CA PHE A 379 2.86 -12.40 -11.06
C PHE A 379 4.08 -12.87 -11.87
N GLN A 380 5.31 -12.77 -11.34
CA GLN A 380 6.52 -13.28 -11.99
C GLN A 380 6.43 -14.79 -12.31
N GLY A 381 5.61 -15.56 -11.57
CA GLY A 381 5.35 -16.97 -11.83
C GLY A 381 4.14 -17.27 -12.71
N GLU A 382 3.23 -16.30 -12.90
CA GLU A 382 1.92 -16.45 -13.55
C GLU A 382 1.76 -15.46 -14.70
N VAL A 383 2.74 -15.42 -15.61
CA VAL A 383 2.46 -14.87 -16.94
C VAL A 383 1.59 -15.91 -17.65
N TYR A 384 0.27 -15.83 -17.43
CA TYR A 384 -0.68 -16.39 -18.36
C TYR A 384 -0.43 -15.69 -19.69
N TYR A 385 0.25 -16.38 -20.62
CA TYR A 385 0.33 -15.93 -22.01
C TYR A 385 -1.10 -16.06 -22.57
N GLU A 386 -1.94 -15.08 -22.28
CA GLU A 386 -3.32 -14.98 -22.78
C GLU A 386 -3.37 -14.62 -24.27
N GLU A 387 -2.22 -14.39 -24.89
CA GLU A 387 -2.17 -14.05 -26.31
C GLU A 387 -2.14 -15.33 -27.16
N PRO A 388 -3.12 -15.51 -28.07
CA PRO A 388 -3.21 -16.72 -28.88
C PRO A 388 -2.01 -16.84 -29.82
N LEU A 389 -1.62 -18.09 -30.09
CA LEU A 389 -0.67 -18.38 -31.17
C LEU A 389 -1.26 -17.88 -32.50
N THR A 390 -0.56 -16.94 -33.14
CA THR A 390 -1.00 -16.33 -34.39
C THR A 390 0.00 -16.61 -35.51
N MET A 391 -0.51 -16.81 -36.72
CA MET A 391 0.29 -16.95 -37.93
C MET A 391 -0.04 -15.77 -38.86
N GLU A 392 0.94 -14.90 -39.07
CA GLU A 392 0.80 -13.63 -39.78
C GLU A 392 1.64 -13.64 -41.05
N LEU A 393 1.19 -12.92 -42.08
CA LEU A 393 1.94 -12.75 -43.32
C LEU A 393 2.99 -11.66 -43.12
N VAL A 394 4.25 -11.93 -43.46
CA VAL A 394 5.32 -10.93 -43.38
C VAL A 394 5.09 -9.84 -44.43
N GLU A 395 5.44 -8.61 -44.10
CA GLU A 395 5.32 -7.48 -45.03
C GLU A 395 6.12 -7.70 -46.32
N ARG A 396 5.46 -7.46 -47.46
CA ARG A 396 6.03 -7.65 -48.80
C ARG A 396 7.28 -6.82 -49.06
N SER A 397 7.35 -5.62 -48.49
CA SER A 397 8.50 -4.71 -48.56
C SER A 397 9.82 -5.37 -48.13
N LEU A 398 9.76 -6.33 -47.21
CA LEU A 398 10.92 -6.99 -46.61
C LEU A 398 11.52 -8.13 -47.47
N TYR A 399 10.83 -8.57 -48.53
CA TYR A 399 11.28 -9.74 -49.30
C TYR A 399 10.91 -9.77 -50.79
N TYR A 400 9.91 -9.02 -51.24
CA TYR A 400 9.46 -9.00 -52.64
C TYR A 400 10.11 -7.85 -53.41
N LYS A 401 10.59 -8.13 -54.63
CA LYS A 401 11.15 -7.12 -55.56
C LYS A 401 10.38 -7.21 -56.88
N ASN A 402 9.72 -6.13 -57.28
CA ASN A 402 8.84 -6.04 -58.44
C ASN A 402 9.51 -6.33 -59.81
N TYR A 403 10.84 -6.25 -59.92
CA TYR A 403 11.59 -6.55 -61.15
C TYR A 403 12.20 -7.95 -61.19
N VAL A 404 12.26 -8.67 -60.06
CA VAL A 404 12.93 -9.97 -59.96
C VAL A 404 11.90 -11.09 -59.87
N ALA A 405 11.97 -12.08 -60.75
CA ALA A 405 11.04 -13.21 -60.80
C ALA A 405 11.28 -14.24 -59.68
N LYS A 406 11.26 -13.79 -58.42
CA LYS A 406 11.41 -14.60 -57.21
C LYS A 406 10.14 -14.50 -56.36
N PHE A 407 9.09 -15.18 -56.81
CA PHE A 407 7.83 -15.29 -56.09
C PHE A 407 8.02 -16.19 -54.87
N GLN A 408 7.68 -15.70 -53.68
CA GLN A 408 7.77 -16.45 -52.43
C GLN A 408 6.71 -15.95 -51.45
N VAL A 409 6.23 -16.79 -50.54
CA VAL A 409 5.30 -16.36 -49.48
C VAL A 409 5.96 -16.63 -48.13
N ILE A 410 6.00 -15.63 -47.25
CA ILE A 410 6.66 -15.74 -45.95
C ILE A 410 5.66 -15.48 -44.83
N PHE A 411 5.58 -16.40 -43.89
CA PHE A 411 4.74 -16.31 -42.69
C PHE A 411 5.60 -16.29 -41.44
N ASP A 412 5.15 -15.54 -40.44
CA ASP A 412 5.70 -15.55 -39.09
C ASP A 412 4.67 -16.16 -38.13
N VAL A 413 5.11 -17.11 -37.29
CA VAL A 413 4.31 -17.70 -36.21
C VAL A 413 4.77 -17.07 -34.90
N ASN A 414 3.87 -16.35 -34.26
CA ASN A 414 4.12 -15.48 -33.11
C ASN A 414 3.23 -15.86 -31.92
N LEU A 415 3.77 -15.73 -30.72
CA LEU A 415 3.04 -15.78 -29.47
C LEU A 415 3.20 -14.43 -28.77
N GLY A 416 2.28 -13.53 -29.07
CA GLY A 416 2.18 -12.22 -28.45
C GLY A 416 3.08 -11.11 -28.99
N GLU A 417 3.05 -9.96 -28.33
CA GLU A 417 3.69 -8.71 -28.79
C GLU A 417 5.22 -8.79 -28.89
N LEU A 418 5.87 -9.55 -28.00
CA LEU A 418 7.33 -9.71 -28.03
C LEU A 418 7.82 -10.47 -29.28
N ASP A 419 7.06 -11.47 -29.74
CA ASP A 419 7.35 -12.20 -30.98
C ASP A 419 7.04 -11.35 -32.23
N ARG A 420 6.09 -10.40 -32.13
CA ARG A 420 5.71 -9.46 -33.20
C ARG A 420 6.74 -8.34 -33.41
N ALA A 421 7.47 -7.95 -32.37
CA ALA A 421 8.42 -6.84 -32.42
C ALA A 421 9.50 -7.00 -33.52
N ASN A 422 9.86 -8.25 -33.87
CA ASN A 422 10.83 -8.54 -34.94
C ASN A 422 10.19 -9.38 -36.04
N GLN A 423 10.00 -8.82 -37.24
CA GLN A 423 9.66 -9.59 -38.44
C GLN A 423 10.92 -10.22 -39.03
N LYS A 424 10.89 -11.52 -39.38
CA LYS A 424 11.98 -12.29 -40.07
C LYS A 424 13.30 -12.50 -39.29
N VAL A 425 13.78 -11.55 -38.48
CA VAL A 425 15.07 -11.64 -37.77
C VAL A 425 14.93 -12.44 -36.47
N GLY A 426 15.87 -13.36 -36.21
CA GLY A 426 15.89 -14.17 -34.98
C GLY A 426 14.89 -15.33 -34.92
N LYS A 427 14.15 -15.60 -36.01
CA LYS A 427 13.16 -16.68 -36.11
C LYS A 427 13.70 -17.90 -36.83
N ILE A 428 13.27 -19.09 -36.44
CA ILE A 428 13.68 -20.36 -37.05
C ILE A 428 12.77 -20.67 -38.24
N SER A 429 13.34 -20.74 -39.44
CA SER A 429 12.56 -20.91 -40.68
C SER A 429 12.44 -22.36 -41.12
N THR A 430 11.23 -22.78 -41.49
CA THR A 430 10.97 -23.99 -42.27
C THR A 430 10.45 -23.60 -43.67
N LYS A 431 10.69 -24.44 -44.69
CA LYS A 431 10.26 -24.14 -46.06
C LYS A 431 9.66 -25.35 -46.75
N PHE A 432 8.65 -25.12 -47.57
CA PHE A 432 8.13 -26.08 -48.54
C PHE A 432 7.88 -25.37 -49.87
N THR A 433 7.79 -26.11 -50.97
CA THR A 433 7.65 -25.52 -52.31
C THR A 433 6.37 -25.97 -52.99
N ILE A 434 5.66 -25.04 -53.61
CA ILE A 434 4.53 -25.34 -54.48
C ILE A 434 4.99 -25.28 -55.94
N PRO A 435 4.90 -26.38 -56.70
CA PRO A 435 5.22 -26.39 -58.11
C PRO A 435 4.07 -25.80 -58.94
N PHE A 436 4.36 -24.79 -59.76
CA PHE A 436 3.43 -24.20 -60.72
C PHE A 436 4.01 -24.29 -62.13
N SER A 437 3.17 -24.46 -63.14
CA SER A 437 3.61 -24.31 -64.53
C SER A 437 3.68 -22.83 -64.92
N ASN A 438 4.70 -22.43 -65.68
CA ASN A 438 4.86 -21.03 -66.13
C ASN A 438 3.64 -20.56 -66.92
N LYS A 439 3.09 -21.43 -67.78
CA LYS A 439 1.85 -21.19 -68.53
C LYS A 439 0.68 -20.85 -67.61
N PHE A 440 0.57 -21.53 -66.46
CA PHE A 440 -0.51 -21.27 -65.52
C PHE A 440 -0.31 -19.98 -64.73
N LEU A 441 0.92 -19.66 -64.31
CA LEU A 441 1.19 -18.37 -63.64
C LEU A 441 0.92 -17.19 -64.58
N LYS A 442 1.26 -17.33 -65.87
CA LYS A 442 0.95 -16.35 -66.91
C LYS A 442 -0.56 -16.17 -67.07
N TRP A 443 -1.32 -17.27 -67.15
CA TRP A 443 -2.78 -17.25 -67.21
C TRP A 443 -3.42 -16.64 -65.95
N ALA A 444 -2.97 -17.04 -64.76
CA ALA A 444 -3.48 -16.54 -63.48
C ALA A 444 -3.26 -15.03 -63.35
N ARG A 445 -2.09 -14.54 -63.81
CA ARG A 445 -1.80 -13.10 -63.89
C ARG A 445 -2.74 -12.38 -64.84
N SER A 446 -2.93 -12.86 -66.08
CA SER A 446 -3.78 -12.19 -67.06
C SER A 446 -5.24 -12.15 -66.60
N GLU A 447 -5.73 -13.25 -66.03
CA GLU A 447 -7.09 -13.31 -65.47
C GLU A 447 -7.25 -12.38 -64.28
N TRP A 448 -6.27 -12.27 -63.38
CA TRP A 448 -6.34 -11.38 -62.22
C TRP A 448 -6.32 -9.88 -62.61
N ILE A 449 -5.51 -9.51 -63.61
CA ILE A 449 -5.45 -8.13 -64.12
C ILE A 449 -6.74 -7.75 -64.87
N ALA A 450 -7.32 -8.68 -65.64
CA ALA A 450 -8.53 -8.46 -66.42
C ALA A 450 -9.83 -8.65 -65.62
N LEU A 451 -9.75 -8.97 -64.33
CA LEU A 451 -10.92 -9.27 -63.50
C LEU A 451 -11.67 -7.99 -63.12
N ASP A 452 -12.91 -7.84 -63.61
CA ASP A 452 -13.84 -6.84 -63.09
C ASP A 452 -14.31 -7.25 -61.68
N PRO A 453 -14.17 -6.39 -60.65
CA PRO A 453 -14.65 -6.65 -59.29
C PRO A 453 -16.13 -7.07 -59.19
N ARG A 454 -16.96 -6.69 -60.18
CA ARG A 454 -18.41 -7.00 -60.22
C ARG A 454 -18.70 -8.43 -60.69
N ASN A 455 -17.78 -9.09 -61.39
CA ASN A 455 -17.99 -10.43 -61.94
C ASN A 455 -17.55 -11.53 -60.95
N LYS A 456 -18.43 -11.85 -59.98
CA LYS A 456 -18.19 -12.86 -58.94
C LYS A 456 -17.91 -14.26 -59.51
N LYS A 457 -18.61 -14.66 -60.58
CA LYS A 457 -18.49 -16.00 -61.19
C LYS A 457 -17.08 -16.27 -61.72
N ARG A 458 -16.49 -15.29 -62.40
CA ARG A 458 -15.13 -15.41 -62.97
C ARG A 458 -14.06 -15.40 -61.88
N LYS A 459 -14.28 -14.63 -60.80
CA LYS A 459 -13.42 -14.63 -59.60
C LYS A 459 -13.41 -16.00 -58.91
N ASP A 460 -14.57 -16.60 -58.74
CA ASP A 460 -14.72 -17.90 -58.10
C ASP A 460 -14.07 -19.03 -58.93
N GLU A 461 -14.10 -18.93 -60.26
CA GLU A 461 -13.40 -19.86 -61.15
C GLU A 461 -11.87 -19.77 -61.04
N LEU A 462 -11.31 -18.55 -61.00
CA LEU A 462 -9.87 -18.36 -60.75
C LEU A 462 -9.47 -18.91 -59.37
N PHE A 463 -10.30 -18.63 -58.36
CA PHE A 463 -10.05 -19.06 -56.99
C PHE A 463 -10.13 -20.58 -56.84
N SER A 464 -11.07 -21.24 -57.51
CA SER A 464 -11.20 -22.71 -57.48
C SER A 464 -10.02 -23.39 -58.17
N LYS A 465 -9.58 -22.91 -59.35
CA LYS A 465 -8.41 -23.44 -60.07
C LYS A 465 -7.11 -23.28 -59.29
N MET A 466 -6.93 -22.17 -58.57
CA MET A 466 -5.80 -21.98 -57.64
C MET A 466 -5.91 -22.89 -56.41
N LYS A 467 -7.12 -23.01 -55.83
CA LYS A 467 -7.39 -23.86 -54.66
C LYS A 467 -7.03 -25.32 -54.92
N ILE A 468 -7.45 -25.88 -56.06
CA ILE A 468 -7.15 -27.28 -56.46
C ILE A 468 -5.64 -27.57 -56.46
N ARG A 469 -4.80 -26.58 -56.75
CA ARG A 469 -3.33 -26.75 -56.82
C ARG A 469 -2.64 -26.53 -55.48
N ILE A 470 -3.13 -25.59 -54.67
CA ILE A 470 -2.50 -25.21 -53.40
C ILE A 470 -2.98 -26.10 -52.24
N GLN A 471 -4.27 -26.40 -52.17
CA GLN A 471 -4.89 -27.09 -51.03
C GLN A 471 -4.30 -28.49 -50.75
N PRO A 472 -4.12 -29.39 -51.74
CA PRO A 472 -3.58 -30.72 -51.48
C PRO A 472 -2.16 -30.69 -50.89
N ILE A 473 -1.35 -29.71 -51.31
CA ILE A 473 0.02 -29.55 -50.81
C ILE A 473 0.01 -29.01 -49.38
N VAL A 474 -0.83 -28.01 -49.10
CA VAL A 474 -0.99 -27.43 -47.75
C VAL A 474 -1.51 -28.49 -46.76
N GLU A 475 -2.45 -29.34 -47.17
CA GLU A 475 -2.97 -30.43 -46.33
C GLU A 475 -1.93 -31.53 -46.08
N ASN A 476 -1.15 -31.91 -47.10
CA ASN A 476 -0.06 -32.86 -46.93
C ASN A 476 1.01 -32.31 -45.96
N ILE A 477 1.37 -31.04 -46.09
CA ILE A 477 2.31 -30.38 -45.18
C ILE A 477 1.74 -30.28 -43.76
N ARG A 478 0.44 -30.00 -43.60
CA ARG A 478 -0.22 -29.95 -42.29
C ARG A 478 -0.06 -31.28 -41.53
N LYS A 479 -0.17 -32.42 -42.21
CA LYS A 479 0.02 -33.76 -41.61
C LYS A 479 1.44 -34.00 -41.08
N LYS A 480 2.44 -33.26 -41.57
CA LYS A 480 3.84 -33.37 -41.11
C LYS A 480 4.12 -32.58 -39.82
N PHE A 481 3.23 -31.67 -39.43
CA PHE A 481 3.36 -30.90 -38.19
C PHE A 481 2.60 -31.59 -37.06
N PRO A 482 3.26 -31.96 -35.93
CA PRO A 482 2.58 -32.53 -34.76
C PRO A 482 1.50 -31.61 -34.18
N VAL A 483 1.76 -30.31 -34.21
CA VAL A 483 0.81 -29.25 -33.89
C VAL A 483 0.92 -28.22 -35.01
N ALA A 484 -0.09 -28.15 -35.87
CA ALA A 484 -0.12 -27.17 -36.95
C ALA A 484 -0.46 -25.77 -36.39
N PRO A 485 0.35 -24.74 -36.65
CA PRO A 485 0.13 -23.40 -36.11
C PRO A 485 -0.98 -22.60 -36.81
N TRP A 486 -1.78 -23.23 -37.69
CA TRP A 486 -2.87 -22.58 -38.43
C TRP A 486 -4.14 -23.42 -38.51
N ASN A 487 -5.27 -22.73 -38.58
CA ASN A 487 -6.59 -23.30 -38.77
C ASN A 487 -7.08 -23.05 -40.21
N GLY A 488 -7.33 -24.13 -40.98
CA GLY A 488 -8.22 -24.21 -42.15
C GLY A 488 -7.91 -23.40 -43.44
N ASN A 489 -7.38 -22.18 -43.39
CA ASN A 489 -7.47 -21.23 -44.51
C ASN A 489 -6.13 -20.76 -45.10
N LEU A 490 -5.01 -21.41 -44.77
CA LEU A 490 -3.69 -21.01 -45.24
C LEU A 490 -3.57 -20.97 -46.78
N HIS A 491 -4.26 -21.88 -47.47
CA HIS A 491 -4.32 -21.93 -48.93
C HIS A 491 -4.90 -20.65 -49.56
N ALA A 492 -5.86 -20.00 -48.89
CA ALA A 492 -6.47 -18.76 -49.37
C ALA A 492 -5.51 -17.57 -49.24
N ILE A 493 -4.74 -17.51 -48.15
CA ILE A 493 -3.75 -16.44 -47.91
C ILE A 493 -2.60 -16.58 -48.91
N ILE A 494 -2.07 -17.80 -49.10
CA ILE A 494 -1.04 -18.09 -50.11
C ILE A 494 -1.52 -17.68 -51.50
N ARG A 495 -2.77 -18.03 -51.87
CA ARG A 495 -3.33 -17.67 -53.17
C ARG A 495 -3.36 -16.15 -53.36
N ASN A 496 -3.92 -15.41 -52.40
CA ASN A 496 -4.08 -13.97 -52.51
C ASN A 496 -2.72 -13.27 -52.64
N GLU A 497 -1.77 -13.63 -51.77
CA GLU A 497 -0.42 -13.06 -51.80
C GLU A 497 0.30 -13.36 -53.12
N LEU A 498 0.15 -14.58 -53.66
CA LEU A 498 0.73 -14.92 -54.96
C LEU A 498 0.09 -14.15 -56.11
N LEU A 499 -1.24 -14.01 -56.15
CA LEU A 499 -1.91 -13.24 -57.19
C LEU A 499 -1.48 -11.77 -57.18
N ASP A 500 -1.31 -11.20 -55.99
CA ASP A 500 -0.82 -9.83 -55.82
C ASP A 500 0.65 -9.68 -56.27
N GLN A 501 1.54 -10.62 -55.91
CA GLN A 501 2.90 -10.58 -56.42
C GLN A 501 2.94 -10.71 -57.95
N LEU A 502 2.09 -11.56 -58.53
CA LEU A 502 2.01 -11.74 -59.97
C LEU A 502 1.50 -10.48 -60.71
N SER A 503 0.54 -9.74 -60.15
CA SER A 503 0.06 -8.48 -60.74
C SER A 503 1.08 -7.36 -60.64
N LEU A 504 1.75 -7.23 -59.48
CA LEU A 504 2.73 -6.18 -59.21
C LEU A 504 4.07 -6.38 -59.94
N TYR A 505 4.31 -7.56 -60.51
CA TYR A 505 5.56 -7.89 -61.20
C TYR A 505 5.70 -7.17 -62.56
N GLN A 506 6.75 -6.38 -62.73
CA GLN A 506 6.99 -5.54 -63.91
C GLN A 506 8.11 -6.05 -64.84
N GLY A 507 8.84 -7.11 -64.46
CA GLY A 507 9.95 -7.63 -65.26
C GLY A 507 9.55 -8.47 -66.49
N PRO A 508 10.53 -8.95 -67.28
CA PRO A 508 10.31 -9.62 -68.57
C PRO A 508 9.80 -11.07 -68.46
N TYR A 509 9.79 -11.67 -67.27
CA TYR A 509 9.57 -13.10 -67.05
C TYR A 509 8.30 -13.69 -67.71
N PHE A 510 7.21 -12.92 -67.80
CA PHE A 510 5.96 -13.36 -68.44
C PHE A 510 5.82 -12.95 -69.92
N LYS A 511 6.72 -12.10 -70.43
CA LYS A 511 6.76 -11.69 -71.83
C LYS A 511 7.38 -12.79 -72.70
N GLU A 512 8.37 -13.49 -72.17
CA GLU A 512 8.98 -14.66 -72.81
C GLU A 512 8.04 -15.88 -72.74
N ASN A 513 7.95 -16.67 -73.80
CA ASN A 513 7.22 -17.94 -73.82
C ASN A 513 8.03 -19.03 -73.09
N THR A 514 8.25 -18.84 -71.79
CA THR A 514 8.98 -19.80 -70.97
C THR A 514 8.13 -21.04 -70.72
N THR A 515 8.51 -22.17 -71.30
CA THR A 515 7.96 -23.49 -70.97
C THR A 515 8.74 -24.07 -69.79
N GLY A 516 8.06 -24.43 -68.70
CA GLY A 516 8.73 -25.00 -67.52
C GLY A 516 7.86 -24.99 -66.26
N MET A 517 8.43 -25.54 -65.19
CA MET A 517 7.85 -25.54 -63.84
C MET A 517 8.64 -24.59 -62.94
N VAL A 518 7.93 -23.71 -62.23
CA VAL A 518 8.47 -22.86 -61.18
C VAL A 518 8.14 -23.44 -59.83
N LYS A 519 9.14 -23.53 -58.96
CA LYS A 519 8.95 -23.88 -57.55
C LYS A 519 8.84 -22.59 -56.75
N VAL A 520 7.65 -22.30 -56.25
CA VAL A 520 7.39 -21.15 -55.38
C VAL A 520 7.64 -21.58 -53.93
N PRO A 521 8.67 -21.06 -53.23
CA PRO A 521 8.92 -21.38 -51.84
C PRO A 521 7.93 -20.66 -50.91
N ILE A 522 7.40 -21.40 -49.95
CA ILE A 522 6.64 -20.89 -48.82
C ILE A 522 7.48 -21.11 -47.56
N LYS A 523 7.79 -20.02 -46.87
CA LYS A 523 8.59 -20.01 -45.63
C LYS A 523 7.68 -19.76 -44.45
N ILE A 524 7.86 -20.54 -43.39
CA ILE A 524 7.19 -20.34 -42.10
C ILE A 524 8.30 -20.14 -41.08
N ASN A 525 8.40 -18.94 -40.54
CA ASN A 525 9.36 -18.58 -39.51
C ASN A 525 8.69 -18.69 -38.15
N PHE A 526 9.29 -19.46 -37.26
CA PHE A 526 8.80 -19.65 -35.90
C PHE A 526 9.59 -18.79 -34.94
N ALA A 527 8.87 -17.97 -34.17
CA ALA A 527 9.48 -17.19 -33.11
C ALA A 527 9.80 -18.06 -31.88
N PRO A 528 10.78 -17.66 -31.03
CA PRO A 528 11.22 -18.48 -29.91
C PRO A 528 10.12 -18.82 -28.89
N TYR A 529 9.24 -17.86 -28.59
CA TYR A 529 8.14 -18.09 -27.64
C TYR A 529 7.04 -18.96 -28.26
N ALA A 530 6.69 -18.73 -29.53
CA ALA A 530 5.82 -19.63 -30.30
C ALA A 530 6.33 -21.09 -30.33
N LEU A 531 7.64 -21.32 -30.49
CA LEU A 531 8.22 -22.67 -30.45
C LEU A 531 8.10 -23.33 -29.07
N LYS A 532 8.31 -22.55 -28.00
CA LYS A 532 8.14 -23.03 -26.63
C LYS A 532 6.70 -23.49 -26.39
N TYR A 533 5.72 -22.73 -26.87
CA TYR A 533 4.30 -23.06 -26.78
C TYR A 533 3.94 -24.30 -27.61
N LEU A 534 4.39 -24.40 -28.86
CA LEU A 534 4.16 -25.59 -29.70
C LEU A 534 4.77 -26.86 -29.09
N ARG A 535 5.93 -26.76 -28.42
CA ARG A 535 6.54 -27.86 -27.68
C ARG A 535 5.71 -28.26 -26.46
N TYR A 536 5.12 -27.31 -25.75
CA TYR A 536 4.23 -27.57 -24.63
C TYR A 536 2.97 -28.31 -25.09
N GLU A 537 2.26 -27.79 -26.10
CA GLU A 537 1.08 -28.42 -26.72
C GLU A 537 1.39 -29.86 -27.19
N TYR A 538 2.55 -30.08 -27.80
CA TYR A 538 2.98 -31.42 -28.18
C TYR A 538 3.13 -32.37 -26.98
N LYS A 539 3.74 -31.90 -25.87
CA LYS A 539 3.88 -32.71 -24.65
C LYS A 539 2.53 -33.03 -24.01
N VAL A 540 1.60 -32.06 -23.99
CA VAL A 540 0.23 -32.26 -23.49
C VAL A 540 -0.46 -33.37 -24.29
N LYS A 541 -0.47 -33.26 -25.63
CA LYS A 541 -1.04 -34.31 -26.51
C LYS A 541 -0.40 -35.69 -26.30
N GLN A 542 0.93 -35.75 -26.17
CA GLN A 542 1.61 -37.02 -25.89
C GLN A 542 1.20 -37.63 -24.54
N ASN A 543 1.03 -36.80 -23.51
CA ASN A 543 0.59 -37.27 -22.19
C ASN A 543 -0.87 -37.74 -22.22
N GLU A 544 -1.75 -37.03 -22.93
CA GLU A 544 -3.13 -37.45 -23.16
C GLU A 544 -3.20 -38.79 -23.93
N GLU A 545 -2.40 -38.94 -25.00
CA GLU A 545 -2.33 -40.20 -25.75
C GLU A 545 -1.81 -41.35 -24.90
N LYS A 546 -0.81 -41.10 -24.05
CA LYS A 546 -0.29 -42.10 -23.09
C LYS A 546 -1.34 -42.50 -22.07
N SER A 547 -2.05 -41.53 -21.48
CA SER A 547 -3.15 -41.79 -20.53
C SER A 547 -4.25 -42.60 -21.20
N ARG A 548 -4.70 -42.22 -22.42
CA ARG A 548 -5.69 -42.99 -23.18
C ARG A 548 -5.24 -44.40 -23.52
N ARG A 549 -3.94 -44.61 -23.81
CA ARG A 549 -3.38 -45.95 -24.04
C ARG A 549 -3.36 -46.78 -22.77
N GLN A 550 -2.99 -46.19 -21.64
CA GLN A 550 -3.02 -46.84 -20.33
C GLN A 550 -4.45 -47.22 -19.95
N ASP A 551 -5.44 -46.34 -20.16
CA ASP A 551 -6.85 -46.63 -19.91
C ASP A 551 -7.37 -47.77 -20.80
N LYS A 552 -6.96 -47.82 -22.07
CA LYS A 552 -7.31 -48.93 -22.97
C LYS A 552 -6.65 -50.24 -22.55
N LEU A 553 -5.38 -50.22 -22.15
CA LEU A 553 -4.66 -51.38 -21.63
C LEU A 553 -5.26 -51.89 -20.32
N PHE A 554 -5.69 -50.98 -19.45
CA PHE A 554 -6.37 -51.31 -18.20
C PHE A 554 -7.71 -51.99 -18.47
N LYS A 555 -8.53 -51.44 -19.38
CA LYS A 555 -9.80 -52.07 -19.81
C LYS A 555 -9.62 -53.42 -20.49
N LEU A 556 -8.55 -53.60 -21.28
CA LEU A 556 -8.25 -54.89 -21.91
C LEU A 556 -7.83 -55.95 -20.87
N LYS A 557 -7.06 -55.55 -19.84
CA LYS A 557 -6.72 -56.44 -18.72
C LYS A 557 -7.93 -56.82 -17.89
N GLU A 558 -8.85 -55.89 -17.62
CA GLU A 558 -10.11 -56.20 -16.94
C GLU A 558 -10.98 -57.19 -17.74
N ILE A 559 -10.93 -57.15 -19.08
CA ILE A 559 -11.64 -58.12 -19.92
C ILE A 559 -10.95 -59.50 -19.89
N GLU A 560 -9.61 -59.53 -19.99
CA GLU A 560 -8.85 -60.79 -19.89
C GLU A 560 -8.98 -61.47 -18.51
N GLU A 561 -9.06 -60.69 -17.43
CA GLU A 561 -9.29 -61.22 -16.07
C GLU A 561 -10.72 -61.73 -15.86
N ASN A 562 -11.71 -61.15 -16.55
CA ASN A 562 -13.10 -61.63 -16.52
C ASN A 562 -13.35 -62.86 -17.41
N ASP A 563 -12.55 -63.08 -18.47
CA ASP A 563 -12.63 -64.28 -19.31
C ASP A 563 -11.85 -65.49 -18.73
N GLN A 564 -11.09 -65.30 -17.63
CA GLN A 564 -10.36 -66.35 -16.91
C GLN A 564 -11.06 -66.85 -15.62
N LEU A 565 -12.24 -66.30 -15.29
CA LEU A 565 -13.15 -66.74 -14.23
C LEU A 565 -14.34 -67.49 -14.84
#